data_AF-A0A7Y3DPQ9-F1
#
_entry.id   AF-A0A7Y3DPQ9-F1
#
_cell.length_a   1.000
_cell.length_b   1.000
_cell.length_c   1.000
_cell.angle_alpha   90.00
_cell.angle_beta   90.00
_cell.angle_gamma   90.00
#
_symmetry.space_group_name_H-M   'P 1'
#
loop_
_entity.id
_entity.type
_entity.pdbx_description
1 polymer ?
#
loop_
_entity_poly.entity_id
_entity_poly.type
_entity_poly.pdbx_seq_one_letter_code
_entity_poly.pdbx_strand_id
1 'polypeptide(L)'
;QTAGVFDPRRYKSVLDRNNLSPEGFEVNQRDVLLIEKLNNFITNSVKVSQQEALDWYNWNNAMVDIEFVLFEPDRYTDTSVTAEEVQDYFERQKESYKIEPQLKVRYLKFEPQTYVAQVNVSDDEIREYYDDHPAEFKNAKTVEARHILIKVDQDASAEEVTQTREQIESILQKARAGQDFAALAKQYSQGPSKDKGGFLGAFTRETMVKPFADKAFSMNADEISDPVRTPFGWHIIKVEKVNEATTTPYADAQDGIRKKMAEERSKLLAYDAAELIFDATFEGAQLETIAAEHQLAIQTTDFFTRQGPKKGVPNKAEFAKIAFDQPEDEVSEIQDFGDGYYLLEIVEKLAARIPELPEVEKNVRADLITEKKAEKAKIDAEDFLSALKGGADLATASKELKLTVGSTGFFKRNDSIPNIGFERDMSRAAFELSKQNRLPVEIIKGRKGYYVIRFKQRKAPSVADFDKEKTDVIQRLLQQKRSQTFNAWLEQVKNRSEIVYLEDFS
;
A
#
# COMPACT_ATOMS: atom_id res chain seq x y z
N GLN A 1 33.48 -15.61 -6.02
CA GLN A 1 34.41 -16.75 -6.10
C GLN A 1 34.23 -17.44 -7.45
N THR A 2 35.25 -18.11 -7.95
CA THR A 2 35.21 -19.00 -9.13
C THR A 2 35.76 -20.34 -8.66
N ALA A 3 34.95 -21.40 -8.70
CA ALA A 3 35.29 -22.72 -8.15
C ALA A 3 35.77 -22.70 -6.67
N GLY A 4 35.13 -21.90 -5.82
CA GLY A 4 35.45 -21.79 -4.38
C GLY A 4 36.67 -20.93 -4.04
N VAL A 5 37.37 -20.38 -5.04
CA VAL A 5 38.54 -19.49 -4.85
C VAL A 5 38.16 -18.05 -5.13
N PHE A 6 38.76 -17.10 -4.39
CA PHE A 6 38.58 -15.67 -4.66
C PHE A 6 39.02 -15.33 -6.08
N ASP A 7 38.17 -14.61 -6.81
CA ASP A 7 38.43 -14.20 -8.20
C ASP A 7 38.41 -12.66 -8.27
N PRO A 8 39.58 -12.01 -8.38
CA PRO A 8 39.69 -10.55 -8.41
C PRO A 8 38.95 -9.90 -9.58
N ARG A 9 38.87 -10.58 -10.73
CA ARG A 9 38.19 -10.06 -11.93
C ARG A 9 36.68 -10.04 -11.75
N ARG A 10 36.14 -11.11 -11.14
CA ARG A 10 34.72 -11.19 -10.81
C ARG A 10 34.33 -10.22 -9.69
N TYR A 11 35.18 -10.08 -8.67
CA TYR A 11 35.01 -9.08 -7.61
C TYR A 11 34.87 -7.67 -8.19
N LYS A 12 35.82 -7.24 -9.02
CA LYS A 12 35.78 -5.92 -9.67
C LYS A 12 34.54 -5.74 -10.55
N SER A 13 34.21 -6.74 -11.39
CA SER A 13 33.04 -6.68 -12.24
C SER A 13 31.71 -6.57 -11.48
N VAL A 14 31.61 -7.16 -10.29
CA VAL A 14 30.42 -7.02 -9.43
C VAL A 14 30.34 -5.63 -8.82
N LEU A 15 31.45 -5.07 -8.35
CA LEU A 15 31.47 -3.72 -7.78
C LEU A 15 31.16 -2.65 -8.83
N ASP A 16 31.74 -2.77 -10.04
CA ASP A 16 31.50 -1.84 -11.15
C ASP A 16 30.00 -1.79 -11.53
N ARG A 17 29.31 -2.94 -11.54
CA ARG A 17 27.86 -3.01 -11.79
C ARG A 17 27.00 -2.32 -10.73
N ASN A 18 27.54 -2.14 -9.52
CA ASN A 18 26.88 -1.47 -8.42
C ASN A 18 27.42 -0.04 -8.21
N ASN A 19 28.21 0.49 -9.16
CA ASN A 19 28.86 1.81 -9.07
C ASN A 19 29.74 1.99 -7.82
N LEU A 20 30.38 0.92 -7.34
CA LEU A 20 31.28 0.95 -6.19
C LEU A 20 32.73 0.74 -6.63
N SER A 21 33.67 1.49 -6.04
CA SER A 21 35.09 1.20 -6.20
C SER A 21 35.55 0.11 -5.22
N PRO A 22 36.58 -0.70 -5.58
CA PRO A 22 37.20 -1.64 -4.65
C PRO A 22 37.65 -0.99 -3.33
N GLU A 23 38.27 0.19 -3.41
CA GLU A 23 38.73 0.92 -2.24
C GLU A 23 37.56 1.36 -1.35
N GLY A 24 36.49 1.87 -1.95
CA GLY A 24 35.28 2.28 -1.23
C GLY A 24 34.55 1.11 -0.59
N PHE A 25 34.54 -0.05 -1.26
CA PHE A 25 33.99 -1.29 -0.72
C PHE A 25 34.83 -1.82 0.45
N GLU A 26 36.16 -1.86 0.31
CA GLU A 26 37.07 -2.35 1.35
C GLU A 26 37.07 -1.47 2.60
N VAL A 27 36.99 -0.14 2.44
CA VAL A 27 36.80 0.79 3.56
C VAL A 27 35.46 0.52 4.25
N ASN A 28 34.36 0.37 3.51
CA ASN A 28 33.07 -0.01 4.10
C ASN A 28 33.14 -1.34 4.85
N GLN A 29 33.76 -2.38 4.28
CA GLN A 29 33.92 -3.68 4.96
C GLN A 29 34.76 -3.54 6.23
N ARG A 30 35.83 -2.75 6.20
CA ARG A 30 36.64 -2.45 7.39
C ARG A 30 35.80 -1.77 8.47
N ASP A 31 34.99 -0.79 8.12
CA ASP A 31 34.14 -0.06 9.07
C ASP A 31 33.07 -0.96 9.68
N VAL A 32 32.42 -1.79 8.86
CA VAL A 32 31.48 -2.83 9.33
C VAL A 32 32.15 -3.77 10.33
N LEU A 33 33.33 -4.30 10.00
CA LEU A 33 34.08 -5.20 10.90
C LEU A 33 34.52 -4.50 12.20
N LEU A 34 34.85 -3.22 12.15
CA LEU A 34 35.19 -2.43 13.34
C LEU A 34 33.97 -2.21 14.23
N ILE A 35 32.81 -1.86 13.64
CA ILE A 35 31.54 -1.71 14.34
C ILE A 35 31.12 -3.05 14.97
N GLU A 36 31.24 -4.16 14.26
CA GLU A 36 30.98 -5.50 14.79
C GLU A 36 31.89 -5.86 15.97
N LYS A 37 33.21 -5.60 15.84
CA LYS A 37 34.17 -5.84 16.93
C LYS A 37 33.84 -4.99 18.15
N LEU A 38 33.50 -3.72 17.96
CA LEU A 38 33.11 -2.82 19.03
C LEU A 38 31.81 -3.27 19.70
N ASN A 39 30.77 -3.61 18.93
CA ASN A 39 29.53 -4.13 19.46
C ASN A 39 29.76 -5.41 20.28
N ASN A 40 30.54 -6.35 19.75
CA ASN A 40 30.93 -7.54 20.48
C ASN A 40 31.71 -7.21 21.76
N PHE A 41 32.68 -6.30 21.71
CA PHE A 41 33.46 -5.88 22.88
C PHE A 41 32.56 -5.33 24.00
N ILE A 42 31.61 -4.46 23.67
CA ILE A 42 30.67 -3.86 24.63
C ILE A 42 29.69 -4.89 25.19
N THR A 43 29.25 -5.84 24.37
CA THR A 43 28.11 -6.71 24.72
C THR A 43 28.47 -8.15 25.12
N ASN A 44 29.75 -8.54 25.05
CA ASN A 44 30.17 -9.93 25.33
C ASN A 44 29.94 -10.36 26.78
N SER A 45 29.92 -9.41 27.72
CA SER A 45 29.65 -9.68 29.15
C SER A 45 28.16 -9.88 29.46
N VAL A 46 27.27 -9.53 28.52
CA VAL A 46 25.82 -9.66 28.69
C VAL A 46 25.44 -11.14 28.72
N LYS A 47 24.70 -11.53 29.76
CA LYS A 47 24.20 -12.89 29.97
C LYS A 47 22.72 -12.86 30.33
N VAL A 48 22.04 -13.95 30.01
CA VAL A 48 20.66 -14.25 30.43
C VAL A 48 20.70 -15.54 31.23
N SER A 49 20.19 -15.50 32.45
CA SER A 49 20.10 -16.70 33.29
C SER A 49 18.90 -17.56 32.91
N GLN A 50 18.93 -18.85 33.26
CA GLN A 50 17.76 -19.71 33.05
C GLN A 50 16.55 -19.25 33.84
N GLN A 51 16.76 -18.71 35.06
CA GLN A 51 15.69 -18.17 35.89
C GLN A 51 15.06 -16.94 35.23
N GLU A 52 15.87 -16.02 34.71
CA GLU A 52 15.39 -14.85 33.98
C GLU A 52 14.58 -15.24 32.74
N ALA A 53 15.04 -16.23 31.99
CA ALA A 53 14.31 -16.75 30.83
C ALA A 53 12.98 -17.40 31.24
N LEU A 54 12.95 -18.14 32.35
CA LEU A 54 11.73 -18.74 32.90
C LEU A 54 10.75 -17.66 33.39
N ASP A 55 11.22 -16.64 34.10
CA ASP A 55 10.39 -15.56 34.61
C ASP A 55 9.77 -14.75 33.46
N TRP A 56 10.57 -14.45 32.43
CA TRP A 56 10.07 -13.82 31.21
C TRP A 56 9.05 -14.71 30.49
N TYR A 57 9.34 -16.00 30.34
CA TYR A 57 8.44 -16.95 29.68
C TYR A 57 7.11 -17.05 30.43
N ASN A 58 7.16 -17.16 31.76
CA ASN A 58 6.00 -17.16 32.63
C ASN A 58 5.20 -15.87 32.50
N TRP A 59 5.86 -14.71 32.52
CA TRP A 59 5.20 -13.41 32.37
C TRP A 59 4.52 -13.25 31.01
N ASN A 60 5.17 -13.71 29.94
CA ASN A 60 4.72 -13.57 28.55
C ASN A 60 3.62 -14.59 28.18
N ASN A 61 3.72 -15.82 28.70
CA ASN A 61 2.81 -16.92 28.36
C ASN A 61 1.76 -17.23 29.44
N ALA A 62 1.79 -16.54 30.58
CA ALA A 62 0.69 -16.60 31.53
C ALA A 62 -0.62 -16.20 30.83
N MET A 63 -1.68 -16.92 31.17
CA MET A 63 -3.03 -16.63 30.71
C MET A 63 -3.92 -16.25 31.88
N VAL A 64 -4.86 -15.35 31.61
CA VAL A 64 -5.90 -14.97 32.58
C VAL A 64 -7.28 -15.24 31.97
N ASP A 65 -8.20 -15.69 32.81
CA ASP A 65 -9.63 -15.72 32.55
C ASP A 65 -10.28 -14.71 33.50
N ILE A 66 -11.05 -13.79 32.93
CA ILE A 66 -11.80 -12.78 33.67
C ILE A 66 -13.27 -12.90 33.32
N GLU A 67 -14.10 -12.51 34.28
CA GLU A 67 -15.47 -12.14 34.02
C GLU A 67 -15.54 -10.64 33.73
N PHE A 68 -16.51 -10.23 32.93
CA PHE A 68 -16.70 -8.82 32.62
C PHE A 68 -18.18 -8.47 32.51
N VAL A 69 -18.48 -7.22 32.79
CA VAL A 69 -19.79 -6.60 32.56
C VAL A 69 -19.55 -5.34 31.74
N LEU A 70 -20.30 -5.18 30.66
CA LEU A 70 -20.17 -4.07 29.72
C LEU A 70 -21.36 -3.11 29.87
N PHE A 71 -21.04 -1.84 30.06
CA PHE A 71 -21.95 -0.71 30.04
C PHE A 71 -21.83 -0.01 28.67
N GLU A 72 -22.63 -0.47 27.70
CA GLU A 72 -22.70 0.14 26.36
C GLU A 72 -23.52 1.43 26.43
N PRO A 73 -23.07 2.56 25.86
CA PRO A 73 -23.85 3.81 25.84
C PRO A 73 -25.26 3.64 25.23
N ASP A 74 -25.42 2.78 24.24
CA ASP A 74 -26.69 2.62 23.53
C ASP A 74 -27.82 2.01 24.37
N ARG A 75 -27.52 1.37 25.50
CA ARG A 75 -28.55 0.89 26.45
C ARG A 75 -29.35 2.05 27.05
N TYR A 76 -28.77 3.25 27.09
CA TYR A 76 -29.40 4.42 27.67
C TYR A 76 -30.30 5.06 26.63
N THR A 77 -31.60 5.00 26.89
CA THR A 77 -32.64 5.47 25.96
C THR A 77 -33.10 6.89 26.26
N ASP A 78 -32.68 7.47 27.38
CA ASP A 78 -32.92 8.89 27.63
C ASP A 78 -32.15 9.71 26.60
N THR A 79 -32.90 10.46 25.81
CA THR A 79 -32.43 11.31 24.72
C THR A 79 -32.86 12.75 24.94
N SER A 80 -33.39 13.07 26.12
CA SER A 80 -33.84 14.41 26.46
C SER A 80 -32.64 15.33 26.65
N VAL A 81 -32.63 16.42 25.87
CA VAL A 81 -31.65 17.50 25.96
C VAL A 81 -32.40 18.83 25.92
N THR A 82 -32.11 19.70 26.88
CA THR A 82 -32.71 21.04 26.93
C THR A 82 -32.02 21.96 25.91
N ALA A 83 -32.65 23.09 25.58
CA ALA A 83 -32.02 24.08 24.70
C ALA A 83 -30.72 24.65 25.31
N GLU A 84 -30.70 24.81 26.64
CA GLU A 84 -29.52 25.29 27.38
C GLU A 84 -28.36 24.30 27.26
N GLU A 85 -28.60 22.99 27.45
CA GLU A 85 -27.55 21.97 27.32
C GLU A 85 -27.00 21.88 25.89
N VAL A 86 -27.85 22.08 24.88
CA VAL A 86 -27.45 22.11 23.47
C VAL A 86 -26.56 23.33 23.18
N GLN A 87 -26.92 24.49 23.72
CA GLN A 87 -26.12 25.72 23.61
C GLN A 87 -24.75 25.54 24.27
N ASP A 88 -24.71 25.03 25.50
CA ASP A 88 -23.47 24.81 26.26
C ASP A 88 -22.55 23.79 25.58
N TYR A 89 -23.13 22.71 25.04
CA TYR A 89 -22.39 21.71 24.28
C TYR A 89 -21.80 22.31 23.01
N PHE A 90 -22.60 23.07 22.26
CA PHE A 90 -22.12 23.77 21.08
C PHE A 90 -20.97 24.73 21.42
N GLU A 91 -21.08 25.57 22.44
CA GLU A 91 -20.00 26.49 22.81
C GLU A 91 -18.69 25.77 23.20
N ARG A 92 -18.79 24.60 23.85
CA ARG A 92 -17.63 23.77 24.21
C ARG A 92 -17.04 23.01 23.02
N GLN A 93 -17.85 22.64 22.03
CA GLN A 93 -17.45 21.80 20.89
C GLN A 93 -17.45 22.54 19.54
N LYS A 94 -17.66 23.86 19.51
CA LYS A 94 -17.87 24.63 18.27
C LYS A 94 -16.78 24.49 17.22
N GLU A 95 -15.53 24.29 17.64
CA GLU A 95 -14.41 24.05 16.72
C GLU A 95 -14.57 22.75 15.92
N SER A 96 -15.20 21.73 16.49
CA SER A 96 -15.49 20.47 15.78
C SER A 96 -16.56 20.60 14.69
N TYR A 97 -17.35 21.68 14.74
CA TYR A 97 -18.36 22.00 13.74
C TYR A 97 -17.87 23.00 12.68
N LYS A 98 -16.60 23.42 12.76
CA LYS A 98 -16.02 24.38 11.82
C LYS A 98 -16.18 23.88 10.38
N ILE A 99 -16.79 24.72 9.55
CA ILE A 99 -16.92 24.47 8.12
C ILE A 99 -15.60 24.91 7.45
N GLU A 100 -15.04 24.01 6.64
CA GLU A 100 -13.86 24.29 5.81
C GLU A 100 -14.13 25.43 4.82
N PRO A 101 -13.09 26.14 4.36
CA PRO A 101 -13.29 27.17 3.35
C PRO A 101 -13.89 26.54 2.08
N GLN A 102 -14.82 27.26 1.44
CA GLN A 102 -15.50 26.80 0.24
C GLN A 102 -15.33 27.82 -0.88
N LEU A 103 -15.22 27.31 -2.10
CA LEU A 103 -15.18 28.12 -3.32
C LEU A 103 -16.34 27.79 -4.23
N LYS A 104 -16.78 28.81 -4.94
CA LYS A 104 -17.62 28.71 -6.13
C LYS A 104 -16.79 29.21 -7.30
N VAL A 105 -16.63 28.38 -8.33
CA VAL A 105 -15.77 28.68 -9.48
C VAL A 105 -16.60 28.61 -10.74
N ARG A 106 -16.36 29.55 -11.64
CA ARG A 106 -16.80 29.46 -13.04
C ARG A 106 -15.62 29.08 -13.91
N TYR A 107 -15.89 28.36 -14.98
CA TYR A 107 -14.84 27.93 -15.88
C TYR A 107 -15.31 27.83 -17.33
N LEU A 108 -14.35 28.04 -18.23
CA LEU A 108 -14.46 27.69 -19.64
C LEU A 108 -13.72 26.38 -19.88
N LYS A 109 -14.25 25.56 -20.79
CA LYS A 109 -13.67 24.28 -21.18
C LYS A 109 -13.50 24.23 -22.69
N PHE A 110 -12.29 23.93 -23.13
CA PHE A 110 -11.91 23.78 -24.53
C PHE A 110 -11.63 22.30 -24.80
N GLU A 111 -12.60 21.61 -25.39
CA GLU A 111 -12.54 20.18 -25.66
C GLU A 111 -11.88 19.90 -27.03
N PRO A 112 -10.74 19.20 -27.10
CA PRO A 112 -10.06 18.90 -28.37
C PRO A 112 -10.97 18.25 -29.41
N GLN A 113 -11.95 17.46 -28.98
CA GLN A 113 -12.91 16.78 -29.84
C GLN A 113 -13.78 17.76 -30.64
N THR A 114 -14.03 18.97 -30.13
CA THR A 114 -14.83 20.00 -30.81
C THR A 114 -14.08 20.66 -31.98
N TYR A 115 -12.74 20.54 -32.01
CA TYR A 115 -11.89 21.13 -33.04
C TYR A 115 -11.53 20.16 -34.17
N VAL A 116 -11.84 18.87 -34.05
CA VAL A 116 -11.48 17.84 -35.04
C VAL A 116 -12.01 18.18 -36.44
N ALA A 117 -13.20 18.76 -36.55
CA ALA A 117 -13.80 19.14 -37.84
C ALA A 117 -13.07 20.30 -38.54
N GLN A 118 -12.23 21.05 -37.81
CA GLN A 118 -11.43 22.15 -38.36
C GLN A 118 -10.06 21.65 -38.85
N VAL A 119 -9.66 20.44 -38.46
CA VAL A 119 -8.37 19.88 -38.85
C VAL A 119 -8.46 19.30 -40.25
N ASN A 120 -7.63 19.82 -41.15
CA ASN A 120 -7.34 19.16 -42.42
C ASN A 120 -6.00 18.41 -42.29
N VAL A 121 -5.99 17.13 -42.63
CA VAL A 121 -4.77 16.32 -42.76
C VAL A 121 -4.71 15.84 -44.21
N SER A 122 -3.71 16.28 -44.96
CA SER A 122 -3.57 15.91 -46.37
C SER A 122 -3.04 14.48 -46.52
N ASP A 123 -3.27 13.87 -47.69
CA ASP A 123 -2.71 12.56 -47.99
C ASP A 123 -1.17 12.58 -48.07
N ASP A 124 -0.60 13.72 -48.46
CA ASP A 124 0.86 13.92 -48.50
C ASP A 124 1.45 13.92 -47.08
N GLU A 125 0.79 14.55 -46.12
CA GLU A 125 1.21 14.55 -44.71
C GLU A 125 1.13 13.16 -44.08
N ILE A 126 0.09 12.39 -44.43
CA ILE A 126 -0.07 10.99 -43.99
C ILE A 126 1.03 10.11 -44.58
N ARG A 127 1.39 10.36 -45.85
CA ARG A 127 2.48 9.65 -46.53
C ARG A 127 3.83 9.95 -45.88
N GLU A 128 4.12 11.23 -45.66
CA GLU A 128 5.34 11.69 -44.98
C GLU A 128 5.44 11.08 -43.58
N TYR A 129 4.36 11.12 -42.79
CA TYR A 129 4.34 10.49 -41.46
C TYR A 129 4.69 8.99 -41.52
N TYR A 130 4.09 8.24 -42.47
CA TYR A 130 4.36 6.82 -42.63
C TYR A 130 5.84 6.53 -42.98
N ASP A 131 6.41 7.33 -43.87
CA ASP A 131 7.77 7.18 -44.35
C ASP A 131 8.81 7.58 -43.27
N ASP A 132 8.49 8.57 -42.43
CA ASP A 132 9.35 9.06 -41.34
C ASP A 132 9.28 8.21 -40.05
N HIS A 133 8.20 7.44 -39.86
CA HIS A 133 7.98 6.61 -38.66
C HIS A 133 7.94 5.10 -38.97
N PRO A 134 8.90 4.52 -39.72
CA PRO A 134 8.83 3.13 -40.18
C PRO A 134 8.87 2.11 -39.04
N ALA A 135 9.31 2.50 -37.84
CA ALA A 135 9.31 1.64 -36.67
C ALA A 135 7.89 1.39 -36.12
N GLU A 136 6.97 2.36 -36.23
CA GLU A 136 5.58 2.23 -35.74
C GLU A 136 4.77 1.22 -36.56
N PHE A 137 5.16 1.00 -37.81
CA PHE A 137 4.47 0.10 -38.74
C PHE A 137 5.14 -1.26 -38.89
N LYS A 138 6.24 -1.52 -38.18
CA LYS A 138 6.93 -2.81 -38.20
C LYS A 138 6.35 -3.75 -37.15
N ASN A 139 5.73 -4.82 -37.62
CA ASN A 139 5.38 -5.96 -36.80
C ASN A 139 6.57 -6.91 -36.74
N ALA A 140 7.18 -7.03 -35.56
CA ALA A 140 8.32 -7.91 -35.37
C ALA A 140 7.96 -9.38 -35.63
N LYS A 141 8.94 -10.17 -36.08
CA LYS A 141 8.80 -11.62 -36.17
C LYS A 141 8.40 -12.18 -34.80
N THR A 142 7.37 -13.02 -34.77
CA THR A 142 6.98 -13.75 -33.55
C THR A 142 6.99 -15.25 -33.79
N VAL A 143 7.22 -15.99 -32.72
CA VAL A 143 7.14 -17.45 -32.73
C VAL A 143 6.07 -17.87 -31.74
N GLU A 144 5.20 -18.79 -32.16
CA GLU A 144 4.28 -19.50 -31.28
C GLU A 144 4.89 -20.86 -30.97
N ALA A 145 5.03 -21.20 -29.69
CA ALA A 145 5.65 -22.46 -29.30
C ALA A 145 5.02 -23.11 -28.07
N ARG A 146 5.27 -24.42 -27.95
CA ARG A 146 5.15 -25.18 -26.71
C ARG A 146 6.52 -25.50 -26.17
N HIS A 147 6.62 -25.68 -24.85
CA HIS A 147 7.84 -26.19 -24.25
C HIS A 147 7.59 -27.22 -23.15
N ILE A 148 8.61 -28.05 -22.90
CA ILE A 148 8.71 -28.90 -21.72
C ILE A 148 9.99 -28.52 -21.01
N LEU A 149 9.86 -27.99 -19.79
CA LEU A 149 10.97 -27.69 -18.89
C LEU A 149 11.18 -28.82 -17.86
N ILE A 150 12.42 -29.28 -17.69
CA ILE A 150 12.92 -29.99 -16.51
C ILE A 150 13.91 -29.07 -15.79
N LYS A 151 13.58 -28.68 -14.56
CA LYS A 151 14.36 -27.70 -13.79
C LYS A 151 15.68 -28.30 -13.33
N VAL A 152 16.72 -27.48 -13.42
CA VAL A 152 18.02 -27.72 -12.80
C VAL A 152 18.73 -26.38 -12.67
N ASP A 153 19.18 -26.06 -11.47
CA ASP A 153 19.80 -24.77 -11.16
C ASP A 153 21.13 -24.61 -11.90
N GLN A 154 21.57 -23.36 -12.12
CA GLN A 154 22.83 -23.08 -12.83
C GLN A 154 24.06 -23.61 -12.09
N ASP A 155 24.00 -23.64 -10.76
CA ASP A 155 25.08 -24.07 -9.87
C ASP A 155 24.92 -25.53 -9.43
N ALA A 156 23.99 -26.28 -10.04
CA ALA A 156 23.75 -27.69 -9.75
C ALA A 156 24.98 -28.56 -10.03
N SER A 157 25.07 -29.69 -9.33
CA SER A 157 26.18 -30.63 -9.50
C SER A 157 26.22 -31.19 -10.93
N ALA A 158 27.42 -31.59 -11.41
CA ALA A 158 27.56 -32.18 -12.73
C ALA A 158 26.72 -33.47 -12.91
N GLU A 159 26.53 -34.22 -11.81
CA GLU A 159 25.68 -35.39 -11.77
C GLU A 159 24.20 -35.02 -11.99
N GLU A 160 23.70 -34.01 -11.28
CA GLU A 160 22.31 -33.53 -11.40
C GLU A 160 22.01 -32.93 -12.79
N VAL A 161 22.96 -32.19 -13.36
CA VAL A 161 22.85 -31.67 -14.74
C VAL A 161 22.79 -32.80 -15.76
N THR A 162 23.53 -33.89 -15.53
CA THR A 162 23.53 -35.07 -16.41
C THR A 162 22.21 -35.84 -16.30
N GLN A 163 21.73 -36.11 -15.09
CA GLN A 163 20.47 -36.80 -14.86
C GLN A 163 19.27 -36.05 -15.46
N THR A 164 19.21 -34.72 -15.26
CA THR A 164 18.13 -33.90 -15.81
C THR A 164 18.20 -33.77 -17.34
N ARG A 165 19.41 -33.85 -17.91
CA ARG A 165 19.61 -33.95 -19.36
C ARG A 165 19.11 -35.29 -19.91
N GLU A 166 19.47 -36.41 -19.29
CA GLU A 166 18.98 -37.73 -19.70
C GLU A 166 17.45 -37.82 -19.61
N GLN A 167 16.86 -37.21 -18.58
CA GLN A 167 15.42 -37.14 -18.40
C GLN A 167 14.73 -36.38 -19.55
N ILE A 168 15.21 -35.19 -19.90
CA ILE A 168 14.62 -34.41 -21.01
C ILE A 168 14.87 -35.10 -22.37
N GLU A 169 16.01 -35.79 -22.55
CA GLU A 169 16.32 -36.57 -23.75
C GLU A 169 15.37 -37.77 -23.91
N SER A 170 15.00 -38.44 -22.81
CA SER A 170 13.98 -39.50 -22.83
C SER A 170 12.60 -38.97 -23.25
N ILE A 171 12.22 -37.78 -22.76
CA ILE A 171 10.96 -37.12 -23.15
C ILE A 171 11.01 -36.72 -24.63
N LEU A 172 12.14 -36.22 -25.11
CA LEU A 172 12.35 -35.88 -26.52
C LEU A 172 12.18 -37.10 -27.43
N GLN A 173 12.71 -38.27 -27.05
CA GLN A 173 12.53 -39.50 -27.81
C GLN A 173 11.05 -39.87 -27.95
N LYS A 174 10.26 -39.73 -26.88
CA LYS A 174 8.80 -39.95 -26.93
C LYS A 174 8.10 -38.97 -27.85
N ALA A 175 8.48 -37.69 -27.80
CA ALA A 175 7.93 -36.66 -28.67
C ALA A 175 8.25 -36.91 -30.15
N ARG A 176 9.50 -37.28 -30.47
CA ARG A 176 9.93 -37.63 -31.83
C ARG A 176 9.32 -38.94 -32.35
N ALA A 177 8.97 -39.87 -31.46
CA ALA A 177 8.22 -41.08 -31.78
C ALA A 177 6.72 -40.81 -32.06
N GLY A 178 6.27 -39.56 -32.03
CA GLY A 178 4.90 -39.17 -32.39
C GLY A 178 3.91 -39.12 -31.21
N GLN A 179 4.38 -39.20 -29.96
CA GLN A 179 3.49 -38.95 -28.81
C GLN A 179 3.10 -37.47 -28.76
N ASP A 180 1.87 -37.19 -28.32
CA ASP A 180 1.33 -35.84 -28.23
C ASP A 180 2.18 -34.94 -27.30
N PHE A 181 2.75 -33.88 -27.85
CA PHE A 181 3.65 -32.99 -27.12
C PHE A 181 2.96 -32.28 -25.95
N ALA A 182 1.68 -31.92 -26.10
CA ALA A 182 0.91 -31.26 -25.05
C ALA A 182 0.63 -32.21 -23.87
N ALA A 183 0.35 -33.48 -24.13
CA ALA A 183 0.22 -34.52 -23.12
C ALA A 183 1.55 -34.77 -22.40
N LEU A 184 2.66 -34.87 -23.13
CA LEU A 184 4.00 -34.97 -22.55
C LEU A 184 4.33 -33.75 -21.68
N ALA A 185 3.97 -32.54 -22.11
CA ALA A 185 4.17 -31.32 -21.34
C ALA A 185 3.35 -31.34 -20.04
N LYS A 186 2.07 -31.71 -20.09
CA LYS A 186 1.23 -31.87 -18.90
C LYS A 186 1.77 -32.91 -17.93
N GLN A 187 2.33 -34.00 -18.45
CA GLN A 187 2.82 -35.10 -17.63
C GLN A 187 4.17 -34.76 -16.98
N TYR A 188 5.10 -34.23 -17.76
CA TYR A 188 6.52 -34.18 -17.36
C TYR A 188 7.07 -32.77 -17.14
N SER A 189 6.44 -31.72 -17.67
CA SER A 189 6.98 -30.37 -17.50
C SER A 189 6.87 -29.88 -16.05
N GLN A 190 7.85 -29.09 -15.66
CA GLN A 190 7.93 -28.36 -14.39
C GLN A 190 7.83 -26.83 -14.61
N GLY A 191 7.48 -26.40 -15.82
CA GLY A 191 7.28 -24.99 -16.19
C GLY A 191 5.84 -24.49 -15.94
N PRO A 192 5.62 -23.17 -15.93
CA PRO A 192 4.31 -22.57 -15.60
C PRO A 192 3.22 -22.83 -16.64
N SER A 193 3.57 -23.16 -17.89
CA SER A 193 2.61 -23.49 -18.94
C SER A 193 2.24 -24.98 -19.00
N LYS A 194 2.72 -25.80 -18.04
CA LYS A 194 2.45 -27.25 -17.93
C LYS A 194 0.98 -27.59 -18.15
N ASP A 195 0.07 -26.96 -17.40
CA ASP A 195 -1.35 -27.27 -17.43
C ASP A 195 -2.02 -26.89 -18.77
N LYS A 196 -1.41 -25.96 -19.51
CA LYS A 196 -1.80 -25.56 -20.88
C LYS A 196 -1.12 -26.42 -21.95
N GLY A 197 -0.53 -27.56 -21.57
CA GLY A 197 0.23 -28.42 -22.48
C GLY A 197 1.48 -27.73 -23.02
N GLY A 198 2.12 -26.90 -22.21
CA GLY A 198 3.36 -26.20 -22.54
C GLY A 198 3.21 -24.96 -23.43
N PHE A 199 1.98 -24.56 -23.83
CA PHE A 199 1.76 -23.47 -24.79
C PHE A 199 2.10 -22.09 -24.24
N LEU A 200 2.89 -21.32 -25.01
CA LEU A 200 3.37 -19.99 -24.63
C LEU A 200 2.68 -18.85 -25.38
N GLY A 201 1.87 -19.13 -26.39
CA GLY A 201 1.34 -18.10 -27.30
C GLY A 201 2.44 -17.53 -28.21
N ALA A 202 2.13 -16.42 -28.90
CA ALA A 202 3.08 -15.72 -29.77
C ALA A 202 3.98 -14.81 -28.93
N PHE A 203 5.30 -14.87 -29.18
CA PHE A 203 6.27 -14.09 -28.44
C PHE A 203 7.39 -13.54 -29.34
N THR A 204 7.92 -12.36 -29.00
CA THR A 204 9.11 -11.79 -29.67
C THR A 204 10.39 -12.32 -29.05
N ARG A 205 11.54 -12.12 -29.70
CA ARG A 205 12.83 -12.64 -29.20
C ARG A 205 13.19 -12.07 -27.82
N GLU A 206 12.80 -10.83 -27.55
CA GLU A 206 13.14 -10.07 -26.33
C GLU A 206 12.34 -10.54 -25.11
N THR A 207 11.20 -11.19 -25.32
CA THR A 207 10.33 -11.70 -24.24
C THR A 207 10.84 -13.00 -23.62
N MET A 208 11.80 -13.68 -24.26
CA MET A 208 12.33 -14.98 -23.83
C MET A 208 13.82 -14.89 -23.51
N VAL A 209 14.29 -15.75 -22.60
CA VAL A 209 15.74 -15.84 -22.31
C VAL A 209 16.51 -16.26 -23.56
N LYS A 210 17.66 -15.61 -23.78
CA LYS A 210 18.42 -15.69 -25.03
C LYS A 210 18.62 -17.10 -25.61
N PRO A 211 19.05 -18.13 -24.83
CA PRO A 211 19.24 -19.47 -25.40
C PRO A 211 17.94 -20.10 -25.92
N PHE A 212 16.81 -19.86 -25.23
CA PHE A 212 15.50 -20.33 -25.65
C PHE A 212 15.04 -19.60 -26.91
N ALA A 213 15.13 -18.27 -26.90
CA ALA A 213 14.72 -17.44 -28.03
C ALA A 213 15.54 -17.74 -29.29
N ASP A 214 16.87 -17.90 -29.15
CA ASP A 214 17.77 -18.21 -30.27
C ASP A 214 17.40 -19.54 -30.93
N LYS A 215 17.09 -20.56 -30.14
CA LYS A 215 16.65 -21.85 -30.69
C LYS A 215 15.25 -21.78 -31.30
N ALA A 216 14.27 -21.21 -30.60
CA ALA A 216 12.90 -21.15 -31.09
C ALA A 216 12.79 -20.37 -32.42
N PHE A 217 13.52 -19.27 -32.56
CA PHE A 217 13.50 -18.46 -33.78
C PHE A 217 14.37 -19.01 -34.93
N SER A 218 15.21 -20.03 -34.68
CA SER A 218 15.97 -20.71 -35.73
C SER A 218 15.23 -21.90 -36.34
N MET A 219 14.04 -22.22 -35.83
CA MET A 219 13.28 -23.43 -36.17
C MET A 219 12.11 -23.09 -37.10
N ASN A 220 11.72 -24.08 -37.90
CA ASN A 220 10.50 -24.01 -38.71
C ASN A 220 9.27 -24.43 -37.89
N ALA A 221 8.08 -24.13 -38.43
CA ALA A 221 6.84 -24.64 -37.86
C ALA A 221 6.85 -26.18 -37.78
N ASP A 222 6.23 -26.69 -36.73
CA ASP A 222 6.16 -28.11 -36.33
C ASP A 222 7.47 -28.79 -35.94
N GLU A 223 8.61 -28.08 -35.96
CA GLU A 223 9.88 -28.65 -35.50
C GLU A 223 9.95 -28.79 -33.97
N ILE A 224 10.64 -29.84 -33.52
CA ILE A 224 10.96 -30.09 -32.11
C ILE A 224 12.47 -29.98 -31.90
N SER A 225 12.88 -29.12 -30.97
CA SER A 225 14.28 -28.84 -30.66
C SER A 225 14.97 -30.02 -29.97
N ASP A 226 16.29 -30.10 -30.12
CA ASP A 226 17.13 -30.78 -29.12
C ASP A 226 17.05 -30.05 -27.76
N PRO A 227 17.49 -30.67 -26.66
CA PRO A 227 17.45 -30.03 -25.35
C PRO A 227 18.27 -28.73 -25.31
N VAL A 228 17.62 -27.65 -24.88
CA VAL A 228 18.19 -26.30 -24.75
C VAL A 228 18.42 -26.00 -23.29
N ARG A 229 19.68 -25.74 -22.91
CA ARG A 229 20.01 -25.29 -21.55
C ARG A 229 19.71 -23.82 -21.39
N THR A 230 18.95 -23.47 -20.34
CA THR A 230 18.72 -22.08 -19.91
C THR A 230 19.03 -21.97 -18.41
N PRO A 231 18.98 -20.77 -17.79
CA PRO A 231 19.09 -20.64 -16.34
C PRO A 231 18.05 -21.43 -15.53
N PHE A 232 16.92 -21.78 -16.14
CA PHE A 232 15.80 -22.44 -15.44
C PHE A 232 15.84 -23.96 -15.50
N GLY A 233 16.68 -24.53 -16.34
CA GLY A 233 16.71 -25.97 -16.58
C GLY A 233 17.00 -26.34 -18.03
N TRP A 234 16.58 -27.53 -18.40
CA TRP A 234 16.57 -28.01 -19.78
C TRP A 234 15.19 -27.88 -20.40
N HIS A 235 15.14 -27.38 -21.63
CA HIS A 235 13.91 -27.23 -22.39
C HIS A 235 13.94 -28.05 -23.66
N ILE A 236 12.84 -28.68 -24.03
CA ILE A 236 12.55 -28.99 -25.43
C ILE A 236 11.41 -28.09 -25.91
N ILE A 237 11.55 -27.56 -27.12
CA ILE A 237 10.68 -26.56 -27.71
C ILE A 237 10.03 -27.19 -28.93
N LYS A 238 8.70 -27.11 -29.05
CA LYS A 238 7.99 -27.36 -30.30
C LYS A 238 7.50 -26.03 -30.84
N VAL A 239 7.95 -25.64 -32.03
CA VAL A 239 7.43 -24.43 -32.69
C VAL A 239 6.13 -24.80 -33.38
N GLU A 240 5.05 -24.11 -33.07
CA GLU A 240 3.73 -24.32 -33.69
C GLU A 240 3.58 -23.44 -34.94
N LYS A 241 4.06 -22.20 -34.86
CA LYS A 241 3.94 -21.23 -35.95
C LYS A 241 5.07 -20.22 -35.90
N VAL A 242 5.55 -19.84 -37.07
CA VAL A 242 6.46 -18.71 -37.26
C VAL A 242 5.69 -17.62 -37.99
N ASN A 243 5.45 -16.49 -37.32
CA ASN A 243 4.85 -15.32 -37.92
C ASN A 243 6.02 -14.40 -38.33
N GLU A 244 6.31 -14.35 -39.64
CA GLU A 244 7.40 -13.52 -40.14
C GLU A 244 7.17 -12.03 -39.86
N ALA A 245 8.27 -11.27 -39.79
CA ALA A 245 8.16 -9.83 -39.63
C ALA A 245 7.41 -9.25 -40.83
N THR A 246 6.43 -8.40 -40.56
CA THR A 246 5.65 -7.73 -41.60
C THR A 246 5.68 -6.23 -41.35
N THR A 247 5.44 -5.46 -42.39
CA THR A 247 5.21 -4.03 -42.26
C THR A 247 3.74 -3.79 -42.59
N THR A 248 3.02 -3.10 -41.72
CA THR A 248 1.64 -2.68 -41.98
C THR A 248 1.64 -1.85 -43.27
N PRO A 249 0.97 -2.28 -44.35
CA PRO A 249 0.95 -1.54 -45.61
C PRO A 249 0.42 -0.12 -45.41
N TYR A 250 0.94 0.83 -46.20
CA TYR A 250 0.48 2.23 -46.15
C TYR A 250 -1.05 2.33 -46.17
N ALA A 251 -1.71 1.64 -47.11
CA ALA A 251 -3.17 1.64 -47.26
C ALA A 251 -3.93 1.26 -45.98
N ASP A 252 -3.39 0.33 -45.19
CA ASP A 252 -4.02 -0.12 -43.93
C ASP A 252 -3.71 0.84 -42.77
N ALA A 253 -2.64 1.64 -42.88
CA ALA A 253 -2.22 2.61 -41.86
C ALA A 253 -2.86 3.99 -42.02
N GLN A 254 -3.37 4.35 -43.22
CA GLN A 254 -3.82 5.71 -43.56
C GLN A 254 -4.83 6.28 -42.55
N ASP A 255 -5.89 5.52 -42.24
CA ASP A 255 -6.96 6.00 -41.36
C ASP A 255 -6.48 6.17 -39.91
N GLY A 256 -5.59 5.29 -39.46
CA GLY A 256 -4.98 5.36 -38.12
C GLY A 256 -4.08 6.59 -37.98
N ILE A 257 -3.24 6.85 -38.98
CA ILE A 257 -2.37 8.03 -39.03
C ILE A 257 -3.22 9.30 -39.08
N ARG A 258 -4.21 9.35 -39.99
CA ARG A 258 -5.12 10.51 -40.12
C ARG A 258 -5.79 10.84 -38.81
N LYS A 259 -6.33 9.83 -38.12
CA LYS A 259 -6.98 10.00 -36.82
C LYS A 259 -6.00 10.52 -35.77
N LYS A 260 -4.81 9.91 -35.67
CA LYS A 260 -3.77 10.34 -34.71
C LYS A 260 -3.38 11.80 -34.93
N MET A 261 -3.05 12.17 -36.17
CA MET A 261 -2.68 13.55 -36.53
C MET A 261 -3.83 14.52 -36.29
N ALA A 262 -5.07 14.11 -36.58
CA ALA A 262 -6.25 14.92 -36.31
C ALA A 262 -6.45 15.16 -34.81
N GLU A 263 -6.28 14.14 -33.97
CA GLU A 263 -6.35 14.25 -32.52
C GLU A 263 -5.23 15.14 -31.93
N GLU A 264 -4.00 15.03 -32.46
CA GLU A 264 -2.88 15.86 -32.02
C GLU A 264 -3.08 17.33 -32.42
N ARG A 265 -3.49 17.61 -33.66
CA ARG A 265 -3.78 18.97 -34.12
C ARG A 265 -4.99 19.57 -33.43
N SER A 266 -6.01 18.77 -33.12
CA SER A 266 -7.20 19.29 -32.43
C SER A 266 -6.91 19.67 -30.98
N LYS A 267 -5.92 19.01 -30.33
CA LYS A 267 -5.39 19.45 -29.04
C LYS A 267 -4.70 20.81 -29.14
N LEU A 268 -3.86 21.01 -30.16
CA LEU A 268 -3.21 22.31 -30.40
C LEU A 268 -4.26 23.40 -30.63
N LEU A 269 -5.25 23.18 -31.50
CA LEU A 269 -6.31 24.16 -31.74
C LEU A 269 -7.15 24.48 -30.48
N ALA A 270 -7.43 23.48 -29.65
CA ALA A 270 -8.13 23.71 -28.38
C ALA A 270 -7.27 24.51 -27.39
N TYR A 271 -5.96 24.28 -27.38
CA TYR A 271 -5.01 25.04 -26.59
C TYR A 271 -4.90 26.48 -27.09
N ASP A 272 -4.70 26.70 -28.39
CA ASP A 272 -4.63 28.03 -29.01
C ASP A 272 -5.93 28.82 -28.76
N ALA A 273 -7.09 28.15 -28.78
CA ALA A 273 -8.36 28.78 -28.43
C ALA A 273 -8.43 29.16 -26.95
N ALA A 274 -7.89 28.35 -26.05
CA ALA A 274 -7.78 28.69 -24.64
C ALA A 274 -6.81 29.85 -24.42
N GLU A 275 -5.68 29.88 -25.13
CA GLU A 275 -4.68 30.95 -25.10
C GLU A 275 -5.25 32.28 -25.57
N LEU A 276 -5.99 32.29 -26.69
CA LEU A 276 -6.68 33.49 -27.17
C LEU A 276 -7.61 34.10 -26.11
N ILE A 277 -8.34 33.24 -25.38
CA ILE A 277 -9.27 33.69 -24.34
C ILE A 277 -8.51 34.12 -23.09
N PHE A 278 -7.44 33.43 -22.72
CA PHE A 278 -6.56 33.81 -21.63
C PHE A 278 -5.92 35.18 -21.89
N ASP A 279 -5.44 35.45 -23.10
CA ASP A 279 -4.86 36.72 -23.49
C ASP A 279 -5.86 37.89 -23.35
N ALA A 280 -7.12 37.65 -23.70
CA ALA A 280 -8.19 38.64 -23.54
C ALA A 280 -8.47 38.98 -22.05
N THR A 281 -8.12 38.12 -21.10
CA THR A 281 -8.31 38.40 -19.66
C THR A 281 -7.41 39.53 -19.17
N PHE A 282 -6.24 39.75 -19.80
CA PHE A 282 -5.33 40.84 -19.44
C PHE A 282 -5.88 42.24 -19.79
N GLU A 283 -6.94 42.32 -20.60
CA GLU A 283 -7.64 43.58 -20.89
C GLU A 283 -8.56 44.01 -19.74
N GLY A 284 -8.68 43.19 -18.68
CA GLY A 284 -9.41 43.50 -17.44
C GLY A 284 -10.92 43.19 -17.47
N ALA A 285 -11.39 42.49 -18.51
CA ALA A 285 -12.77 42.01 -18.60
C ALA A 285 -12.97 40.71 -17.81
N GLN A 286 -14.16 40.54 -17.20
CA GLN A 286 -14.52 39.30 -16.51
C GLN A 286 -14.65 38.13 -17.49
N LEU A 287 -14.32 36.92 -17.06
CA LEU A 287 -14.33 35.72 -17.93
C LEU A 287 -15.71 35.48 -18.58
N GLU A 288 -16.79 35.80 -17.88
CA GLU A 288 -18.16 35.71 -18.40
C GLU A 288 -18.43 36.67 -19.58
N THR A 289 -17.82 37.86 -19.57
CA THR A 289 -17.95 38.83 -20.67
C THR A 289 -17.21 38.33 -21.91
N ILE A 290 -15.96 37.89 -21.72
CA ILE A 290 -15.13 37.32 -22.80
C ILE A 290 -15.81 36.09 -23.39
N ALA A 291 -16.36 35.21 -22.54
CA ALA A 291 -17.11 34.04 -23.00
C ALA A 291 -18.30 34.42 -23.89
N ALA A 292 -19.07 35.46 -23.53
CA ALA A 292 -20.21 35.91 -24.29
C ALA A 292 -19.81 36.50 -25.66
N GLU A 293 -18.76 37.31 -25.72
CA GLU A 293 -18.23 37.90 -26.96
C GLU A 293 -17.75 36.84 -27.95
N HIS A 294 -17.13 35.78 -27.43
CA HIS A 294 -16.62 34.65 -28.20
C HIS A 294 -17.65 33.50 -28.36
N GLN A 295 -18.88 33.67 -27.89
CA GLN A 295 -19.97 32.68 -27.96
C GLN A 295 -19.62 31.32 -27.32
N LEU A 296 -18.81 31.35 -26.24
CA LEU A 296 -18.38 30.18 -25.48
C LEU A 296 -19.34 29.88 -24.34
N ALA A 297 -19.53 28.58 -24.07
CA ALA A 297 -20.35 28.12 -22.95
C ALA A 297 -19.56 28.16 -21.63
N ILE A 298 -19.94 29.05 -20.73
CA ILE A 298 -19.38 29.12 -19.37
C ILE A 298 -20.15 28.20 -18.42
N GLN A 299 -19.42 27.50 -17.55
CA GLN A 299 -19.98 26.63 -16.51
C GLN A 299 -19.70 27.22 -15.14
N THR A 300 -20.51 26.90 -14.14
CA THR A 300 -20.31 27.35 -12.75
C THR A 300 -20.59 26.19 -11.80
N THR A 301 -19.69 25.99 -10.85
CA THR A 301 -19.83 24.94 -9.83
C THR A 301 -20.82 25.35 -8.73
N ASP A 302 -21.32 24.38 -7.98
CA ASP A 302 -21.77 24.62 -6.60
C ASP A 302 -20.58 24.93 -5.69
N PHE A 303 -20.81 25.33 -4.43
CA PHE A 303 -19.74 25.45 -3.44
C PHE A 303 -19.04 24.11 -3.19
N PHE A 304 -17.71 24.13 -3.16
CA PHE A 304 -16.88 22.97 -2.88
C PHE A 304 -15.73 23.29 -1.93
N THR A 305 -15.31 22.31 -1.13
CA THR A 305 -14.10 22.40 -0.28
C THR A 305 -12.88 21.90 -1.05
N ARG A 306 -11.69 21.78 -0.43
CA ARG A 306 -10.50 21.22 -1.07
C ARG A 306 -10.65 19.80 -1.63
N GLN A 307 -11.78 19.13 -1.40
CA GLN A 307 -12.16 17.85 -2.03
C GLN A 307 -12.66 17.97 -3.47
N GLY A 308 -12.92 19.19 -3.95
CA GLY A 308 -13.37 19.46 -5.30
C GLY A 308 -14.89 19.45 -5.52
N PRO A 309 -15.35 19.96 -6.66
CA PRO A 309 -16.77 19.99 -7.02
C PRO A 309 -17.35 18.58 -7.16
N LYS A 310 -18.64 18.43 -6.85
CA LYS A 310 -19.34 17.13 -6.89
C LYS A 310 -19.61 16.63 -8.32
N LYS A 311 -19.69 17.53 -9.30
CA LYS A 311 -20.06 17.26 -10.70
C LYS A 311 -19.33 18.23 -11.63
N GLY A 312 -19.29 17.90 -12.93
CA GLY A 312 -18.89 18.81 -14.00
C GLY A 312 -17.41 18.83 -14.37
N VAL A 313 -16.54 18.33 -13.49
CA VAL A 313 -15.09 18.45 -13.65
C VAL A 313 -14.38 17.11 -13.39
N PRO A 314 -13.54 16.59 -14.30
CA PRO A 314 -12.67 15.45 -14.03
C PRO A 314 -11.49 15.86 -13.15
N ASN A 315 -10.87 14.90 -12.49
CA ASN A 315 -9.75 15.18 -11.57
C ASN A 315 -10.07 16.30 -10.54
N LYS A 316 -11.27 16.24 -9.95
CA LYS A 316 -11.83 17.26 -9.05
C LYS A 316 -10.89 17.76 -7.94
N ALA A 317 -9.97 16.91 -7.46
CA ALA A 317 -9.03 17.27 -6.41
C ALA A 317 -7.97 18.24 -6.93
N GLU A 318 -7.44 18.03 -8.15
CA GLU A 318 -6.50 18.97 -8.76
C GLU A 318 -7.18 20.27 -9.13
N PHE A 319 -8.41 20.21 -9.67
CA PHE A 319 -9.23 21.41 -9.90
C PHE A 319 -9.42 22.23 -8.62
N ALA A 320 -9.77 21.57 -7.50
CA ALA A 320 -9.87 22.26 -6.23
C ALA A 320 -8.54 22.86 -5.79
N LYS A 321 -7.44 22.11 -5.87
CA LYS A 321 -6.12 22.60 -5.48
C LYS A 321 -5.77 23.90 -6.21
N ILE A 322 -5.88 23.91 -7.53
CA ILE A 322 -5.62 25.11 -8.35
C ILE A 322 -6.55 26.25 -7.94
N ALA A 323 -7.86 26.00 -7.85
CA ALA A 323 -8.83 27.01 -7.47
C ALA A 323 -8.58 27.61 -6.07
N PHE A 324 -8.12 26.82 -5.10
CA PHE A 324 -7.86 27.31 -3.73
C PHE A 324 -6.52 28.02 -3.57
N ASP A 325 -5.57 27.80 -4.48
CA ASP A 325 -4.22 28.33 -4.38
C ASP A 325 -4.01 29.58 -5.26
N GLN A 326 -4.95 29.87 -6.17
CA GLN A 326 -4.93 31.08 -7.02
C GLN A 326 -5.51 32.35 -6.33
N PRO A 327 -5.13 33.56 -6.77
CA PRO A 327 -5.76 34.81 -6.36
C PRO A 327 -7.25 34.91 -6.75
N GLU A 328 -8.05 35.63 -5.95
CA GLU A 328 -9.52 35.70 -6.13
C GLU A 328 -9.95 36.53 -7.35
N ASP A 329 -9.17 37.54 -7.71
CA ASP A 329 -9.49 38.51 -8.77
C ASP A 329 -8.80 38.18 -10.11
N GLU A 330 -8.28 36.96 -10.26
CA GLU A 330 -7.54 36.52 -11.45
C GLU A 330 -8.18 35.28 -12.09
N VAL A 331 -8.07 35.20 -13.41
CA VAL A 331 -8.34 33.98 -14.17
C VAL A 331 -7.10 33.10 -14.08
N SER A 332 -7.28 31.80 -13.86
CA SER A 332 -6.18 30.84 -13.84
C SER A 332 -5.39 30.85 -15.15
N GLU A 333 -4.12 30.45 -15.09
CA GLU A 333 -3.44 29.94 -16.28
C GLU A 333 -4.22 28.75 -16.89
N ILE A 334 -3.92 28.39 -18.12
CA ILE A 334 -4.56 27.26 -18.81
C ILE A 334 -4.24 25.95 -18.08
N GLN A 335 -5.28 25.25 -17.61
CA GLN A 335 -5.16 23.98 -16.90
C GLN A 335 -5.58 22.80 -17.79
N ASP A 336 -4.78 21.74 -17.80
CA ASP A 336 -5.10 20.48 -18.49
C ASP A 336 -5.50 19.41 -17.46
N PHE A 337 -6.78 19.01 -17.48
CA PHE A 337 -7.31 17.94 -16.64
C PHE A 337 -7.48 16.60 -17.37
N GLY A 338 -6.95 16.49 -18.59
CA GLY A 338 -6.91 15.29 -19.42
C GLY A 338 -8.07 15.13 -20.40
N ASP A 339 -9.17 15.89 -20.22
CA ASP A 339 -10.32 15.90 -21.14
C ASP A 339 -10.51 17.22 -21.88
N GLY A 340 -9.58 18.15 -21.72
CA GLY A 340 -9.58 19.46 -22.34
C GLY A 340 -8.83 20.49 -21.50
N TYR A 341 -8.81 21.71 -22.01
CA TYR A 341 -8.14 22.84 -21.39
C TYR A 341 -9.15 23.73 -20.67
N TYR A 342 -8.77 24.29 -19.52
CA TYR A 342 -9.66 25.02 -18.64
C TYR A 342 -9.07 26.36 -18.22
N LEU A 343 -9.94 27.35 -18.15
CA LEU A 343 -9.70 28.64 -17.51
C LEU A 343 -10.70 28.79 -16.38
N LEU A 344 -10.22 29.10 -15.17
CA LEU A 344 -11.02 29.14 -13.94
C LEU A 344 -11.04 30.56 -13.39
N GLU A 345 -12.21 31.05 -12.97
CA GLU A 345 -12.37 32.33 -12.27
C GLU A 345 -13.14 32.08 -10.97
N ILE A 346 -12.64 32.61 -9.85
CA ILE A 346 -13.32 32.49 -8.55
C ILE A 346 -14.51 33.44 -8.55
N VAL A 347 -15.71 32.90 -8.30
CA VAL A 347 -16.95 33.68 -8.22
C VAL A 347 -17.20 34.12 -6.79
N GLU A 348 -16.99 33.20 -5.84
CA GLU A 348 -17.28 33.45 -4.44
C GLU A 348 -16.41 32.56 -3.54
N LYS A 349 -15.91 33.15 -2.47
CA LYS A 349 -15.16 32.45 -1.43
C LYS A 349 -15.83 32.62 -0.07
N LEU A 350 -16.15 31.49 0.53
CA LEU A 350 -16.58 31.43 1.92
C LEU A 350 -15.37 31.05 2.77
N ALA A 351 -14.94 31.97 3.62
CA ALA A 351 -13.89 31.70 4.60
C ALA A 351 -14.32 30.60 5.57
N ALA A 352 -13.33 29.90 6.12
CA ALA A 352 -13.58 28.92 7.17
C ALA A 352 -14.27 29.61 8.36
N ARG A 353 -15.42 29.10 8.77
CA ARG A 353 -16.20 29.69 9.86
C ARG A 353 -16.79 28.61 10.75
N ILE A 354 -17.01 28.98 11.99
CA ILE A 354 -17.87 28.20 12.88
C ILE A 354 -19.31 28.54 12.47
N PRO A 355 -20.14 27.54 12.12
CA PRO A 355 -21.53 27.77 11.79
C PRO A 355 -22.31 28.24 13.02
N GLU A 356 -23.40 28.97 12.84
CA GLU A 356 -24.30 29.29 13.94
C GLU A 356 -25.05 28.03 14.40
N LEU A 357 -25.45 27.98 15.68
CA LEU A 357 -26.14 26.82 16.25
C LEU A 357 -27.34 26.37 15.40
N PRO A 358 -28.24 27.23 14.89
CA PRO A 358 -29.37 26.78 14.07
C PRO A 358 -28.97 26.00 12.81
N GLU A 359 -27.78 26.25 12.25
CA GLU A 359 -27.28 25.55 11.05
C GLU A 359 -26.85 24.11 11.37
N VAL A 360 -26.41 23.85 12.60
CA VAL A 360 -25.87 22.54 13.04
C VAL A 360 -26.62 21.91 14.19
N GLU A 361 -27.75 22.48 14.64
CA GLU A 361 -28.47 22.10 15.87
C GLU A 361 -28.80 20.61 15.91
N LYS A 362 -29.21 20.04 14.77
CA LYS A 362 -29.53 18.61 14.67
C LYS A 362 -28.32 17.72 14.99
N ASN A 363 -27.14 18.09 14.50
CA ASN A 363 -25.91 17.34 14.73
C ASN A 363 -25.43 17.53 16.17
N VAL A 364 -25.42 18.78 16.65
CA VAL A 364 -25.09 19.14 18.05
C VAL A 364 -25.95 18.34 19.03
N ARG A 365 -27.27 18.27 18.81
CA ARG A 365 -28.19 17.46 19.63
C ARG A 365 -27.84 15.98 19.61
N ALA A 366 -27.54 15.41 18.44
CA ALA A 366 -27.18 14.00 18.32
C ALA A 366 -25.85 13.68 19.03
N ASP A 367 -24.86 14.55 18.92
CA ASP A 367 -23.55 14.40 19.54
C ASP A 367 -23.63 14.57 21.06
N LEU A 368 -24.42 15.55 21.54
CA LEU A 368 -24.71 15.72 22.97
C LEU A 368 -25.44 14.50 23.56
N ILE A 369 -26.45 13.96 22.86
CA ILE A 369 -27.12 12.74 23.29
C ILE A 369 -26.10 11.60 23.41
N THR A 370 -25.19 11.47 22.45
CA THR A 370 -24.13 10.46 22.48
C THR A 370 -23.18 10.65 23.67
N GLU A 371 -22.77 11.90 23.96
CA GLU A 371 -21.95 12.23 25.13
C GLU A 371 -22.68 11.89 26.44
N LYS A 372 -23.95 12.29 26.59
CA LYS A 372 -24.75 12.00 27.78
C LYS A 372 -24.90 10.49 28.04
N LYS A 373 -25.15 9.71 26.98
CA LYS A 373 -25.23 8.25 27.07
C LYS A 373 -23.90 7.65 27.52
N ALA A 374 -22.79 8.15 26.98
CA ALA A 374 -21.45 7.70 27.38
C ALA A 374 -21.13 8.07 28.84
N GLU A 375 -21.48 9.28 29.28
CA GLU A 375 -21.27 9.69 30.67
C GLU A 375 -22.17 8.88 31.64
N LYS A 376 -23.42 8.60 31.27
CA LYS A 376 -24.29 7.74 32.08
C LYS A 376 -23.74 6.30 32.18
N ALA A 377 -23.23 5.76 31.09
CA ALA A 377 -22.57 4.45 31.07
C ALA A 377 -21.35 4.40 31.99
N LYS A 378 -20.57 5.48 32.02
CA LYS A 378 -19.41 5.64 32.88
C LYS A 378 -19.81 5.65 34.35
N ILE A 379 -20.75 6.54 34.72
CA ILE A 379 -21.24 6.68 36.10
C ILE A 379 -21.80 5.35 36.60
N ASP A 380 -22.62 4.67 35.82
CA ASP A 380 -23.20 3.38 36.23
C ASP A 380 -22.14 2.28 36.38
N ALA A 381 -21.11 2.29 35.54
CA ALA A 381 -19.98 1.37 35.68
C ALA A 381 -19.18 1.67 36.96
N GLU A 382 -18.98 2.95 37.32
CA GLU A 382 -18.28 3.38 38.54
C GLU A 382 -19.07 2.99 39.80
N ASP A 383 -20.39 3.24 39.80
CA ASP A 383 -21.30 2.84 40.86
C ASP A 383 -21.33 1.32 41.02
N PHE A 384 -21.39 0.59 39.90
CA PHE A 384 -21.36 -0.87 39.90
C PHE A 384 -20.05 -1.42 40.46
N LEU A 385 -18.89 -0.90 40.02
CA LEU A 385 -17.59 -1.29 40.56
C LEU A 385 -17.49 -0.99 42.07
N SER A 386 -18.02 0.16 42.50
CA SER A 386 -18.05 0.55 43.91
C SER A 386 -18.90 -0.39 44.75
N ALA A 387 -20.07 -0.79 44.26
CA ALA A 387 -20.92 -1.80 44.91
C ALA A 387 -20.21 -3.16 45.04
N LEU A 388 -19.51 -3.62 44.00
CA LEU A 388 -18.74 -4.87 44.06
C LEU A 388 -17.59 -4.79 45.09
N LYS A 389 -16.90 -3.65 45.17
CA LYS A 389 -15.88 -3.41 46.21
C LYS A 389 -16.48 -3.37 47.62
N GLY A 390 -17.72 -2.90 47.75
CA GLY A 390 -18.52 -2.94 48.99
C GLY A 390 -19.04 -4.33 49.37
N GLY A 391 -18.76 -5.37 48.58
CA GLY A 391 -19.11 -6.76 48.85
C GLY A 391 -20.36 -7.27 48.13
N ALA A 392 -20.95 -6.49 47.22
CA ALA A 392 -22.05 -6.98 46.38
C ALA A 392 -21.59 -8.15 45.49
N ASP A 393 -22.47 -9.14 45.29
CA ASP A 393 -22.21 -10.24 44.38
C ASP A 393 -22.40 -9.81 42.91
N LEU A 394 -21.46 -10.19 42.04
CA LEU A 394 -21.45 -9.81 40.63
C LEU A 394 -22.71 -10.28 39.88
N ALA A 395 -23.15 -11.51 40.12
CA ALA A 395 -24.28 -12.08 39.38
C ALA A 395 -25.59 -11.41 39.82
N THR A 396 -25.75 -11.20 41.13
CA THR A 396 -26.91 -10.49 41.69
C THR A 396 -26.98 -9.04 41.20
N ALA A 397 -25.90 -8.28 41.36
CA ALA A 397 -25.84 -6.87 40.95
C ALA A 397 -26.05 -6.71 39.43
N SER A 398 -25.48 -7.61 38.61
CA SER A 398 -25.68 -7.57 37.15
C SER A 398 -27.16 -7.80 36.80
N LYS A 399 -27.81 -8.75 37.46
CA LYS A 399 -29.22 -9.07 37.21
C LYS A 399 -30.15 -7.91 37.55
N GLU A 400 -29.90 -7.20 38.65
CA GLU A 400 -30.66 -6.00 39.04
C GLU A 400 -30.63 -4.92 37.96
N LEU A 401 -29.46 -4.74 37.32
CA LEU A 401 -29.26 -3.78 36.23
C LEU A 401 -29.56 -4.34 34.83
N LYS A 402 -30.11 -5.55 34.74
CA LYS A 402 -30.38 -6.28 33.48
C LYS A 402 -29.13 -6.40 32.58
N LEU A 403 -27.96 -6.57 33.21
CA LEU A 403 -26.67 -6.75 32.58
C LEU A 403 -26.31 -8.22 32.42
N THR A 404 -25.59 -8.54 31.36
CA THR A 404 -25.03 -9.89 31.14
C THR A 404 -23.61 -9.96 31.66
N VAL A 405 -23.30 -11.00 32.44
CA VAL A 405 -21.93 -11.34 32.83
C VAL A 405 -21.29 -12.17 31.73
N GLY A 406 -20.27 -11.62 31.08
CA GLY A 406 -19.42 -12.32 30.12
C GLY A 406 -18.22 -12.97 30.80
N SER A 407 -17.59 -13.92 30.11
CA SER A 407 -16.29 -14.49 30.47
C SER A 407 -15.40 -14.52 29.24
N THR A 408 -14.13 -14.20 29.42
CA THR A 408 -13.17 -14.18 28.31
C THR A 408 -12.62 -15.57 28.01
N GLY A 409 -12.69 -16.51 28.95
CA GLY A 409 -11.81 -17.68 28.90
C GLY A 409 -10.34 -17.24 29.00
N PHE A 410 -9.41 -18.17 28.78
CA PHE A 410 -7.98 -17.87 28.89
C PHE A 410 -7.45 -17.08 27.69
N PHE A 411 -6.81 -15.95 27.96
CA PHE A 411 -6.07 -15.17 26.96
C PHE A 411 -4.70 -14.73 27.50
N LYS A 412 -3.72 -14.53 26.60
CA LYS A 412 -2.39 -13.97 26.95
C LYS A 412 -2.41 -12.45 26.88
N ARG A 413 -1.39 -11.83 27.46
CA ARG A 413 -1.26 -10.37 27.64
C ARG A 413 -1.32 -9.57 26.33
N ASN A 414 -0.85 -10.13 25.23
CA ASN A 414 -0.77 -9.45 23.93
C ASN A 414 -1.76 -10.02 22.89
N ASP A 415 -2.63 -10.94 23.30
CA ASP A 415 -3.62 -11.55 22.41
C ASP A 415 -4.87 -10.67 22.30
N SER A 416 -5.70 -10.96 21.30
CA SER A 416 -7.09 -10.48 21.29
C SER A 416 -7.85 -11.11 22.45
N ILE A 417 -8.65 -10.31 23.17
CA ILE A 417 -9.44 -10.79 24.30
C ILE A 417 -10.72 -11.45 23.76
N PRO A 418 -10.97 -12.74 24.02
CA PRO A 418 -12.17 -13.39 23.48
C PRO A 418 -13.46 -12.69 23.96
N ASN A 419 -14.45 -12.61 23.07
CA ASN A 419 -15.72 -11.90 23.25
C ASN A 419 -15.64 -10.36 23.36
N ILE A 420 -14.43 -9.78 23.34
CA ILE A 420 -14.23 -8.33 23.49
C ILE A 420 -13.45 -7.75 22.30
N GLY A 421 -12.29 -8.31 21.98
CA GLY A 421 -11.38 -7.82 20.94
C GLY A 421 -10.08 -7.24 21.52
N PHE A 422 -9.42 -6.36 20.76
CA PHE A 422 -8.14 -5.76 21.14
C PHE A 422 -8.32 -4.52 22.03
N GLU A 423 -8.22 -4.72 23.35
CA GLU A 423 -8.31 -3.67 24.37
C GLU A 423 -7.04 -3.67 25.26
N ARG A 424 -6.08 -2.78 24.97
CA ARG A 424 -4.77 -2.78 25.64
C ARG A 424 -4.87 -2.50 27.13
N ASP A 425 -5.66 -1.50 27.52
CA ASP A 425 -5.83 -1.12 28.92
C ASP A 425 -6.56 -2.21 29.71
N MET A 426 -7.51 -2.90 29.07
CA MET A 426 -8.18 -4.04 29.67
C MET A 426 -7.22 -5.22 29.90
N SER A 427 -6.40 -5.56 28.91
CA SER A 427 -5.42 -6.63 29.06
C SER A 427 -4.43 -6.31 30.19
N ARG A 428 -3.93 -5.06 30.27
CA ARG A 428 -3.06 -4.63 31.38
C ARG A 428 -3.74 -4.83 32.74
N ALA A 429 -4.94 -4.26 32.91
CA ALA A 429 -5.70 -4.35 34.14
C ALA A 429 -6.01 -5.81 34.53
N ALA A 430 -6.46 -6.64 33.59
CA ALA A 430 -6.78 -8.05 33.84
C ALA A 430 -5.58 -8.84 34.39
N PHE A 431 -4.39 -8.55 33.89
CA PHE A 431 -3.17 -9.21 34.34
C PHE A 431 -2.60 -8.69 35.66
N GLU A 432 -3.05 -7.54 36.16
CA GLU A 432 -2.74 -7.03 37.51
C GLU A 432 -3.62 -7.69 38.59
N LEU A 433 -4.75 -8.29 38.20
CA LEU A 433 -5.65 -8.95 39.14
C LEU A 433 -5.13 -10.31 39.64
N SER A 434 -5.61 -10.69 40.83
CA SER A 434 -5.24 -11.93 41.52
C SER A 434 -6.40 -12.49 42.35
N LYS A 435 -6.19 -13.63 43.02
CA LYS A 435 -7.17 -14.19 43.95
C LYS A 435 -7.44 -13.27 45.16
N GLN A 436 -6.42 -12.52 45.58
CA GLN A 436 -6.50 -11.58 46.69
C GLN A 436 -7.07 -10.22 46.24
N ASN A 437 -6.71 -9.77 45.04
CA ASN A 437 -7.20 -8.53 44.45
C ASN A 437 -8.02 -8.85 43.19
N ARG A 438 -9.31 -9.18 43.39
CA ARG A 438 -10.16 -9.70 42.31
C ARG A 438 -10.78 -8.62 41.43
N LEU A 439 -10.72 -7.34 41.81
CA LEU A 439 -11.35 -6.23 41.11
C LEU A 439 -10.30 -5.15 40.79
N PRO A 440 -10.47 -4.40 39.69
CA PRO A 440 -9.56 -3.31 39.34
C PRO A 440 -9.77 -2.10 40.26
N VAL A 441 -8.79 -1.20 40.26
CA VAL A 441 -8.86 0.08 40.99
C VAL A 441 -9.90 1.00 40.36
N GLU A 442 -9.97 1.04 39.04
CA GLU A 442 -10.91 1.88 38.28
C GLU A 442 -11.64 1.04 37.22
N ILE A 443 -12.71 1.60 36.67
CA ILE A 443 -13.37 1.04 35.50
C ILE A 443 -12.47 1.12 34.27
N ILE A 444 -12.76 0.30 33.26
CA ILE A 444 -11.92 0.25 32.05
C ILE A 444 -12.73 0.80 30.88
N LYS A 445 -12.26 1.90 30.28
CA LYS A 445 -12.82 2.40 29.03
C LYS A 445 -12.36 1.52 27.87
N GLY A 446 -13.30 0.94 27.12
CA GLY A 446 -13.05 0.21 25.88
C GLY A 446 -13.79 0.84 24.70
N ARG A 447 -13.69 0.23 23.52
CA ARG A 447 -14.29 0.76 22.28
C ARG A 447 -15.82 0.75 22.28
N LYS A 448 -16.43 -0.23 22.96
CA LYS A 448 -17.90 -0.40 23.00
C LYS A 448 -18.58 0.31 24.18
N GLY A 449 -17.81 0.86 25.11
CA GLY A 449 -18.33 1.43 26.35
C GLY A 449 -17.38 1.19 27.52
N TYR A 450 -17.93 1.09 28.72
CA TYR A 450 -17.16 0.91 29.94
C TYR A 450 -17.28 -0.51 30.48
N TYR A 451 -16.17 -1.08 30.89
CA TYR A 451 -16.08 -2.44 31.39
C TYR A 451 -15.76 -2.46 32.87
N VAL A 452 -16.47 -3.31 33.61
CA VAL A 452 -16.10 -3.75 34.95
C VAL A 452 -15.68 -5.20 34.86
N ILE A 453 -14.45 -5.51 35.25
CA ILE A 453 -13.88 -6.85 35.16
C ILE A 453 -13.65 -7.46 36.55
N ARG A 454 -13.70 -8.79 36.63
CA ARG A 454 -13.41 -9.55 37.84
C ARG A 454 -12.49 -10.72 37.54
N PHE A 455 -11.47 -10.91 38.36
CA PHE A 455 -10.58 -12.06 38.28
C PHE A 455 -11.36 -13.35 38.52
N LYS A 456 -11.28 -14.25 37.54
CA LYS A 456 -11.81 -15.61 37.66
C LYS A 456 -10.68 -16.59 37.89
N GLN A 457 -9.70 -16.66 37.00
CA GLN A 457 -8.58 -17.60 37.12
C GLN A 457 -7.33 -17.15 36.38
N ARG A 458 -6.16 -17.64 36.82
CA ARG A 458 -4.89 -17.55 36.11
C ARG A 458 -4.36 -18.94 35.82
N LYS A 459 -3.80 -19.13 34.64
CA LYS A 459 -3.10 -20.35 34.23
C LYS A 459 -1.64 -20.00 33.92
N ALA A 460 -0.73 -20.58 34.67
CA ALA A 460 0.69 -20.52 34.37
C ALA A 460 0.99 -21.39 33.13
N PRO A 461 1.98 -21.02 32.30
CA PRO A 461 2.40 -21.89 31.22
C PRO A 461 3.10 -23.14 31.77
N SER A 462 3.14 -24.20 30.96
CA SER A 462 3.76 -25.47 31.36
C SER A 462 5.28 -25.35 31.39
N VAL A 463 5.92 -25.94 32.42
CA VAL A 463 7.38 -26.08 32.47
C VAL A 463 7.89 -26.91 31.30
N ALA A 464 7.15 -27.94 30.88
CA ALA A 464 7.52 -28.77 29.73
C ALA A 464 7.46 -28.01 28.40
N ASP A 465 6.63 -26.96 28.29
CA ASP A 465 6.60 -26.11 27.10
C ASP A 465 7.74 -25.08 27.13
N PHE A 466 8.07 -24.55 28.32
CA PHE A 466 9.29 -23.74 28.49
C PHE A 466 10.54 -24.52 28.09
N ASP A 467 10.69 -25.78 28.51
CA ASP A 467 11.87 -26.58 28.19
C ASP A 467 12.08 -26.78 26.68
N LYS A 468 11.00 -26.81 25.88
CA LYS A 468 11.08 -26.87 24.41
C LYS A 468 11.55 -25.54 23.80
N GLU A 469 11.14 -24.41 24.36
CA GLU A 469 11.42 -23.06 23.83
C GLU A 469 12.62 -22.37 24.51
N LYS A 470 13.18 -22.98 25.55
CA LYS A 470 14.17 -22.37 26.47
C LYS A 470 15.35 -21.75 25.75
N THR A 471 15.94 -22.47 24.79
CA THR A 471 17.09 -21.99 24.03
C THR A 471 16.73 -20.73 23.24
N ASP A 472 15.60 -20.73 22.55
CA ASP A 472 15.15 -19.60 21.74
C ASP A 472 14.81 -18.38 22.61
N VAL A 473 14.18 -18.61 23.77
CA VAL A 473 13.90 -17.55 24.74
C VAL A 473 15.19 -16.91 25.26
N ILE A 474 16.18 -17.73 25.64
CA ILE A 474 17.49 -17.23 26.11
C ILE A 474 18.17 -16.43 25.02
N GLN A 475 18.21 -16.93 23.77
CA GLN A 475 18.85 -16.22 22.66
C GLN A 475 18.16 -14.90 22.34
N ARG A 476 16.82 -14.88 22.33
CA ARG A 476 16.04 -13.66 22.12
C ARG A 476 16.32 -12.61 23.18
N LEU A 477 16.25 -13.00 24.46
CA LEU A 477 16.54 -12.09 25.58
C LEU A 477 17.99 -11.61 25.55
N LEU A 478 18.92 -12.48 25.18
CA LEU A 478 20.33 -12.13 25.06
C LEU A 478 20.51 -11.06 23.98
N GLN A 479 19.95 -11.26 22.78
CA GLN A 479 20.01 -10.30 21.70
C GLN A 479 19.38 -8.95 22.09
N GLN A 480 18.23 -8.98 22.76
CA GLN A 480 17.55 -7.78 23.24
C GLN A 480 18.42 -7.02 24.25
N LYS A 481 18.97 -7.70 25.25
CA LYS A 481 19.83 -7.08 26.27
C LYS A 481 21.14 -6.56 25.68
N ARG A 482 21.75 -7.27 24.73
CA ARG A 482 22.94 -6.79 24.00
C ARG A 482 22.64 -5.49 23.27
N SER A 483 21.52 -5.43 22.55
CA SER A 483 21.07 -4.23 21.84
C SER A 483 20.82 -3.06 22.80
N GLN A 484 20.10 -3.30 23.90
CA GLN A 484 19.87 -2.28 24.93
C GLN A 484 21.17 -1.78 25.56
N THR A 485 22.11 -2.68 25.86
CA THR A 485 23.42 -2.35 26.44
C THR A 485 24.24 -1.47 25.49
N PHE A 486 24.29 -1.85 24.21
CA PHE A 486 25.01 -1.08 23.21
C PHE A 486 24.39 0.31 23.01
N ASN A 487 23.06 0.40 22.94
CA ASN A 487 22.36 1.68 22.80
C ASN A 487 22.60 2.59 24.02
N ALA A 488 22.53 2.06 25.24
CA ALA A 488 22.81 2.83 26.45
C ALA A 488 24.26 3.33 26.49
N TRP A 489 25.22 2.50 26.07
CA TRP A 489 26.62 2.91 25.91
C TRP A 489 26.76 4.02 24.85
N LEU A 490 26.09 3.89 23.70
CA LEU A 490 26.14 4.87 22.63
C LEU A 490 25.54 6.22 23.06
N GLU A 491 24.42 6.21 23.77
CA GLU A 491 23.83 7.41 24.37
C GLU A 491 24.80 8.07 25.36
N GLN A 492 25.46 7.27 26.21
CA GLN A 492 26.47 7.79 27.14
C GLN A 492 27.66 8.41 26.41
N VAL A 493 28.13 7.82 25.31
CA VAL A 493 29.20 8.39 24.48
C VAL A 493 28.74 9.68 23.82
N LYS A 494 27.54 9.71 23.23
CA LYS A 494 26.97 10.93 22.63
C LYS A 494 26.88 12.06 23.64
N ASN A 495 26.40 11.78 24.85
CA ASN A 495 26.27 12.77 25.92
C ASN A 495 27.61 13.29 26.47
N ARG A 496 28.72 12.59 26.19
CA ARG A 496 30.09 12.97 26.61
C ARG A 496 30.94 13.55 25.48
N SER A 497 30.40 13.57 24.26
CA SER A 497 31.07 14.09 23.09
C SER A 497 30.55 15.47 22.75
N GLU A 498 31.43 16.35 22.29
CA GLU A 498 31.02 17.59 21.64
C GLU A 498 30.54 17.25 20.23
N ILE A 499 29.24 17.38 19.98
CA ILE A 499 28.62 17.12 18.68
C ILE A 499 28.24 18.47 18.07
N VAL A 500 29.00 18.90 17.07
CA VAL A 500 28.71 20.11 16.29
C VAL A 500 27.88 19.69 15.08
N TYR A 501 26.63 20.15 15.00
CA TYR A 501 25.82 20.07 13.80
C TYR A 501 26.14 21.28 12.93
N LEU A 502 26.68 21.07 11.74
CA LEU A 502 26.87 22.13 10.76
C LEU A 502 25.51 22.37 10.08
N GLU A 503 24.94 23.56 10.20
CA GLU A 503 23.59 23.91 9.73
C GLU A 503 23.44 24.02 8.20
N ASP A 504 24.49 23.83 7.40
CA ASP A 504 24.45 24.18 5.96
C ASP A 504 24.36 22.99 5.00
N PHE A 505 23.38 22.11 5.18
CA PHE A 505 22.88 21.25 4.08
C PHE A 505 21.36 21.06 4.21
N SER A 506 20.60 22.11 3.87
CA SER A 506 19.18 22.05 3.55
C SER A 506 18.94 22.30 2.07
#